data_AF-A0A959F334-F1
#
_entry.id   AF-A0A959F334-F1
#
_cell.length_a   1.000
_cell.length_b   1.000
_cell.length_c   1.000
_cell.angle_alpha   90.00
_cell.angle_beta   90.00
_cell.angle_gamma   90.00
#
_symmetry.space_group_name_H-M   'P 1'
#
loop_
_entity.id
_entity.type
_entity.pdbx_description
1 polymer ?
#
loop_
_entity_poly.entity_id
_entity_poly.type
_entity_poly.pdbx_seq_one_letter_code
_entity_poly.pdbx_strand_id
1 'polypeptide(L)'
;MRQLLKDLFLTNRFFAAFGGVIALFLLAFPIPALFPIALAGFCLAMALWTVDLFLLFRRPVRVLGNRRLPRVFSLGDDNRITLELGNRSPLSLRLTVIDELPFQFQIRDFRKVLHLQPGERRSVVYHLRPLTRGAYAFGATRIYASTRVGLIQRRFSLEHPATVPVYPSIIQMKQYTLRA
;
A
#
# COMPACT_ATOMS: atom_id res chain seq x y z
N MET A 1 -20.22 7.99 8.20
CA MET A 1 -19.84 8.62 6.91
C MET A 1 -18.46 9.27 6.92
N ARG A 2 -18.10 10.11 7.90
CA ARG A 2 -16.79 10.82 7.94
C ARG A 2 -15.54 9.94 7.90
N GLN A 3 -15.55 8.72 8.45
CA GLN A 3 -14.38 7.82 8.40
C GLN A 3 -14.21 7.15 7.02
N LEU A 4 -15.30 6.87 6.29
CA LEU A 4 -15.23 6.22 4.97
C LEU A 4 -14.53 7.12 3.93
N LEU A 5 -14.80 8.42 3.97
CA LEU A 5 -14.18 9.39 3.06
C LEU A 5 -12.70 9.63 3.36
N LYS A 6 -12.26 9.47 4.63
CA LYS A 6 -10.86 9.67 5.01
C LYS A 6 -9.92 8.60 4.44
N ASP A 7 -10.46 7.42 4.15
CA ASP A 7 -9.69 6.28 3.65
C ASP A 7 -9.92 6.01 2.17
N LEU A 8 -10.66 6.89 1.48
CA LEU A 8 -10.90 6.84 0.05
C LEU A 8 -9.81 7.60 -0.71
N PHE A 9 -9.14 6.91 -1.62
CA PHE A 9 -8.11 7.48 -2.49
C PHE A 9 -8.47 7.20 -3.95
N LEU A 10 -8.22 8.17 -4.82
CA LEU A 10 -8.42 8.05 -6.27
C LEU A 10 -7.10 7.65 -6.92
N THR A 11 -7.15 6.70 -7.85
CA THR A 11 -5.95 6.25 -8.55
C THR A 11 -5.72 7.04 -9.84
N ASN A 12 -4.52 6.94 -10.42
CA ASN A 12 -4.25 7.52 -11.73
C ASN A 12 -5.19 6.99 -12.84
N ARG A 13 -5.76 5.79 -12.68
CA ARG A 13 -6.74 5.23 -13.63
C ARG A 13 -8.04 6.03 -13.61
N PHE A 14 -8.46 6.51 -12.44
CA PHE A 14 -9.62 7.39 -12.32
C PHE A 14 -9.39 8.71 -13.06
N PHE A 15 -8.25 9.36 -12.80
CA PHE A 15 -7.93 10.62 -13.46
C PHE A 15 -7.78 10.47 -14.98
N ALA A 16 -7.16 9.38 -15.45
CA ALA A 16 -7.07 9.10 -16.89
C ALA A 16 -8.44 8.82 -17.51
N ALA A 17 -9.29 8.02 -16.87
CA ALA A 17 -10.62 7.69 -17.38
C ALA A 17 -11.53 8.93 -17.45
N PHE A 18 -11.65 9.69 -16.36
CA PHE A 18 -12.48 10.89 -16.33
C PHE A 18 -11.88 12.03 -17.15
N GLY A 19 -10.55 12.17 -17.19
CA GLY A 19 -9.87 13.11 -18.08
C GLY A 19 -10.15 12.80 -19.56
N GLY A 20 -10.15 11.52 -19.94
CA GLY A 20 -10.52 11.08 -21.29
C GLY A 20 -11.98 11.38 -21.63
N VAL A 21 -12.91 11.17 -20.68
CA VAL A 21 -14.33 11.52 -20.85
C VAL A 21 -14.50 13.03 -21.02
N ILE A 22 -13.81 13.85 -20.23
CA ILE A 22 -13.84 15.32 -20.37
C ILE A 22 -13.32 15.73 -21.75
N ALA A 23 -12.18 15.19 -22.19
CA ALA A 23 -11.64 15.47 -23.51
C ALA A 23 -12.61 15.08 -24.63
N LEU A 24 -13.32 13.95 -24.48
CA LEU A 24 -14.33 13.49 -25.43
C LEU A 24 -15.53 14.45 -25.49
N PHE A 25 -15.97 15.01 -24.35
CA PHE A 25 -17.00 16.05 -24.34
C PHE A 25 -16.55 17.34 -25.03
N LEU A 26 -15.30 17.76 -24.84
CA LEU A 26 -14.76 18.93 -25.53
C LEU A 26 -14.75 18.74 -27.05
N LEU A 27 -14.41 17.55 -27.53
CA LEU A 27 -14.45 17.20 -28.95
C LEU A 27 -15.88 17.06 -29.49
N ALA A 28 -16.83 16.68 -28.63
CA ALA A 28 -18.25 16.60 -28.99
C ALA A 28 -18.92 17.97 -29.15
N PHE A 29 -18.30 19.05 -28.65
CA PHE A 29 -18.84 20.41 -28.78
C PHE A 29 -19.05 20.83 -30.25
N PRO A 30 -18.04 20.75 -31.14
CA PRO A 30 -18.23 21.05 -32.56
C PRO A 30 -18.89 19.92 -33.38
N ILE A 31 -18.95 18.69 -32.87
CA ILE A 31 -19.42 17.51 -33.62
C ILE A 31 -20.56 16.84 -32.83
N PRO A 32 -21.83 17.19 -33.13
CA PRO A 32 -22.99 16.68 -32.37
C PRO A 32 -23.11 15.16 -32.32
N ALA A 33 -22.62 14.45 -33.35
CA ALA A 33 -22.63 12.98 -33.40
C ALA A 33 -21.75 12.31 -32.32
N LEU A 34 -20.74 13.02 -31.81
CA LEU A 34 -19.87 12.51 -30.72
C LEU A 34 -20.52 12.66 -29.34
N PHE A 35 -21.55 13.49 -29.19
CA PHE A 35 -22.22 13.72 -27.92
C PHE A 35 -22.80 12.44 -27.26
N PRO A 36 -23.59 11.58 -27.97
CA PRO A 36 -24.08 10.34 -27.37
C PRO A 36 -22.95 9.38 -26.98
N ILE A 37 -21.83 9.39 -27.70
CA ILE A 37 -20.65 8.57 -27.39
C ILE A 37 -19.97 9.08 -26.11
N ALA A 38 -19.83 10.40 -25.97
CA ALA A 38 -19.31 11.04 -24.76
C ALA A 38 -20.18 10.73 -23.54
N LEU A 39 -21.51 10.83 -23.70
CA LEU A 39 -22.47 10.51 -22.64
C LEU A 39 -22.42 9.03 -22.26
N ALA A 40 -22.37 8.11 -23.22
CA ALA A 40 -22.23 6.69 -22.96
C ALA A 40 -20.92 6.38 -22.22
N GLY A 41 -19.80 6.99 -22.62
CA GLY A 41 -18.51 6.88 -21.94
C GLY A 41 -18.56 7.38 -20.50
N PHE A 42 -19.24 8.51 -20.25
CA PHE A 42 -19.45 9.03 -18.91
C PHE A 42 -20.28 8.07 -18.04
N CYS A 43 -21.41 7.59 -18.56
CA CYS A 43 -22.26 6.62 -17.86
C CYS A 43 -21.48 5.34 -17.51
N LEU A 44 -20.65 4.84 -18.42
CA LEU A 44 -19.79 3.68 -18.18
C LEU A 44 -18.74 3.98 -17.09
N ALA A 45 -18.04 5.11 -17.16
CA ALA A 45 -17.05 5.50 -16.16
C ALA A 45 -17.67 5.65 -14.76
N MET A 46 -18.87 6.25 -14.68
CA MET A 46 -19.64 6.36 -13.45
C MET A 46 -20.10 4.99 -12.93
N ALA A 47 -20.55 4.09 -13.81
CA ALA A 47 -20.91 2.73 -13.42
C ALA A 47 -19.69 1.96 -12.87
N LEU A 48 -18.53 2.04 -13.52
CA LEU A 48 -17.30 1.41 -13.04
C LEU A 48 -16.84 1.99 -11.70
N TRP A 49 -16.93 3.30 -11.52
CA TRP A 49 -16.59 3.96 -10.27
C TRP A 49 -17.52 3.56 -9.12
N THR A 50 -18.83 3.49 -9.36
CA THR A 50 -19.82 3.06 -8.35
C THR A 50 -19.65 1.58 -7.99
N VAL A 51 -19.41 0.71 -8.98
CA VAL A 51 -19.10 -0.71 -8.75
C VAL A 51 -17.83 -0.86 -7.92
N ASP A 52 -16.74 -0.15 -8.26
CA ASP A 52 -15.48 -0.22 -7.52
C ASP A 52 -15.64 0.28 -6.08
N LEU A 53 -16.37 1.39 -5.89
CA LEU A 53 -16.70 1.94 -4.57
C LEU A 53 -17.48 0.92 -3.74
N PHE A 54 -18.51 0.32 -4.33
CA PHE A 54 -19.34 -0.68 -3.65
C PHE A 54 -18.53 -1.92 -3.28
N LEU A 55 -17.72 -2.46 -4.21
CA LEU A 55 -16.89 -3.65 -3.95
C LEU A 55 -15.90 -3.42 -2.81
N LEU A 56 -15.27 -2.25 -2.74
CA LEU A 56 -14.16 -1.98 -1.82
C LEU A 56 -14.62 -1.51 -0.42
N PHE A 57 -15.76 -0.82 -0.32
CA PHE A 57 -16.29 -0.28 0.93
C PHE A 57 -17.40 -1.13 1.57
N ARG A 58 -17.85 -2.21 0.91
CA ARG A 58 -18.74 -3.17 1.55
C ARG A 58 -18.02 -3.86 2.72
N ARG A 59 -18.79 -4.27 3.73
CA ARG A 59 -18.30 -4.86 5.00
C ARG A 59 -17.37 -6.10 4.91
N PRO A 60 -17.31 -6.92 3.82
CA PRO A 60 -16.43 -8.08 3.81
C PRO A 60 -14.96 -7.78 3.48
N VAL A 61 -14.62 -6.55 3.05
CA VAL A 61 -13.21 -6.24 2.71
C VAL A 61 -12.40 -6.00 3.97
N ARG A 62 -11.50 -6.94 4.27
CA ARG A 62 -10.61 -6.92 5.44
C ARG A 62 -9.21 -7.35 5.03
N VAL A 63 -8.25 -6.46 5.26
CA VAL A 63 -6.83 -6.74 5.10
C VAL A 63 -6.22 -6.86 6.48
N LEU A 64 -5.49 -7.95 6.70
CA LEU A 64 -4.63 -8.11 7.87
C LEU A 64 -3.21 -7.71 7.47
N GLY A 65 -2.51 -7.07 8.39
CA GLY A 65 -1.08 -6.95 8.29
C GLY A 65 -0.43 -6.92 9.66
N ASN A 66 0.75 -7.51 9.76
CA ASN A 66 1.58 -7.47 10.94
C ASN A 66 3.04 -7.25 10.55
N ARG A 67 3.74 -6.38 11.26
CA ARG A 67 5.16 -6.10 11.06
C ARG A 67 5.97 -6.80 12.14
N ARG A 68 6.79 -7.77 11.74
CA ARG A 68 7.74 -8.45 12.62
C ARG A 68 9.11 -7.81 12.50
N LEU A 69 9.56 -7.25 13.61
CA LEU A 69 10.87 -6.62 13.78
C LEU A 69 11.77 -7.53 14.64
N PRO A 70 13.09 -7.52 14.43
CA PRO A 70 14.01 -8.11 15.38
C PRO A 70 13.99 -7.30 16.69
N ARG A 71 14.37 -7.94 17.80
CA ARG A 71 14.46 -7.26 19.11
C ARG A 71 15.51 -6.16 19.14
N VAL A 72 16.56 -6.33 18.33
CA VAL A 72 17.73 -5.46 18.25
C VAL A 72 18.16 -5.39 16.80
N PHE A 73 18.59 -4.21 16.37
CA PHE A 73 19.30 -4.05 15.12
C PHE A 73 20.81 -4.06 15.33
N SER A 74 21.52 -4.72 14.40
CA SER A 74 22.98 -4.73 14.34
C SER A 74 23.47 -3.55 13.51
N LEU A 75 24.29 -2.70 14.12
CA LEU A 75 24.90 -1.53 13.47
C LEU A 75 25.74 -1.97 12.26
N GLY A 76 25.49 -1.35 11.10
CA GLY A 76 26.27 -1.60 9.90
C GLY A 76 25.95 -2.91 9.18
N ASP A 77 24.96 -3.69 9.62
CA ASP A 77 24.53 -4.94 8.96
C ASP A 77 23.10 -4.85 8.43
N ASP A 78 22.76 -5.75 7.50
CA ASP A 78 21.40 -5.89 6.97
C ASP A 78 20.48 -6.61 7.96
N ASN A 79 19.56 -5.87 8.56
CA ASN A 79 18.59 -6.41 9.50
C ASN A 79 17.32 -6.80 8.76
N ARG A 80 16.84 -8.03 8.99
CA ARG A 80 15.66 -8.58 8.33
C ARG A 80 14.38 -8.06 9.00
N ILE A 81 13.48 -7.49 8.21
CA ILE A 81 12.11 -7.13 8.61
C ILE A 81 11.12 -7.94 7.77
N THR A 82 10.05 -8.44 8.41
CA THR A 82 9.02 -9.25 7.73
C THR A 82 7.65 -8.61 7.91
N LEU A 83 6.98 -8.31 6.80
CA LEU A 83 5.59 -7.89 6.76
C LEU A 83 4.71 -9.07 6.39
N GLU A 84 3.89 -9.52 7.32
CA GLU A 84 2.90 -10.57 7.09
C GLU A 84 1.59 -9.92 6.68
N LEU A 85 1.12 -10.19 5.47
CA LEU A 85 -0.08 -9.58 4.90
C LEU A 85 -1.10 -10.67 4.59
N GLY A 86 -2.37 -10.40 4.82
CA GLY A 86 -3.45 -11.35 4.58
C GLY A 86 -4.68 -10.71 4.01
N ASN A 87 -5.28 -11.35 3.02
CA ASN A 87 -6.56 -10.95 2.45
C ASN A 87 -7.67 -11.83 3.03
N ARG A 88 -8.50 -11.28 3.93
CA ARG A 88 -9.69 -11.97 4.46
C ARG A 88 -10.97 -11.63 3.69
N SER A 89 -10.82 -11.01 2.53
CA SER A 89 -11.93 -10.59 1.67
C SER A 89 -12.22 -11.65 0.63
N PRO A 90 -13.45 -11.74 0.10
CA PRO A 90 -13.80 -12.64 -1.00
C PRO A 90 -13.29 -12.15 -2.38
N LEU A 91 -12.60 -11.02 -2.43
CA LEU A 91 -12.12 -10.37 -3.66
C LEU A 91 -10.60 -10.50 -3.79
N SER A 92 -10.09 -10.67 -5.00
CA SER A 92 -8.66 -10.49 -5.28
C SER A 92 -8.29 -9.02 -5.09
N LEU A 93 -7.30 -8.72 -4.24
CA LEU A 93 -6.87 -7.37 -3.94
C LEU A 93 -5.44 -7.13 -4.42
N ARG A 94 -5.21 -5.97 -5.03
CA ARG A 94 -3.86 -5.42 -5.19
C ARG A 94 -3.58 -4.54 -3.99
N LEU A 95 -2.56 -4.87 -3.22
CA LEU A 95 -2.13 -4.09 -2.06
C LEU A 95 -0.88 -3.30 -2.40
N THR A 96 -0.89 -2.02 -2.04
CA THR A 96 0.30 -1.18 -1.96
C THR A 96 0.58 -0.89 -0.50
N VAL A 97 1.69 -1.39 0.00
CA VAL A 97 2.12 -1.24 1.39
C VAL A 97 3.21 -0.19 1.47
N ILE A 98 3.00 0.78 2.35
CA ILE A 98 3.93 1.84 2.68
C ILE A 98 4.21 1.74 4.17
N ASP A 99 5.45 1.45 4.51
CA ASP A 99 5.88 1.34 5.90
C ASP A 99 6.59 2.62 6.32
N GLU A 100 6.14 3.25 7.41
CA GLU A 100 6.80 4.45 7.93
C GLU A 100 8.11 4.08 8.62
N LEU A 101 9.19 4.19 7.85
CA LEU A 101 10.53 3.87 8.32
C LEU A 101 11.08 4.98 9.25
N PRO A 102 11.94 4.62 10.20
CA PRO A 102 12.66 5.57 11.04
C PRO A 102 13.41 6.62 10.21
N PHE A 103 13.37 7.88 10.66
CA PHE A 103 13.94 9.02 9.93
C PHE A 103 15.43 8.85 9.61
N GLN A 104 16.17 8.14 10.46
CA GLN A 104 17.60 7.87 10.31
C GLN A 104 17.92 7.12 9.01
N PHE A 105 16.99 6.35 8.45
CA PHE A 105 17.20 5.68 7.17
C PHE A 105 17.11 6.62 5.98
N GLN A 106 16.46 7.79 6.12
CA GLN A 106 16.21 8.76 5.04
C GLN A 106 15.50 8.21 3.79
N ILE A 107 14.94 7.00 3.85
CA ILE A 107 14.18 6.37 2.76
C ILE A 107 12.75 6.92 2.78
N ARG A 108 12.34 7.62 1.71
CA ARG A 108 11.01 8.26 1.61
C ARG A 108 10.08 7.59 0.60
N ASP A 109 10.61 6.73 -0.26
CA ASP A 109 9.94 6.06 -1.36
C ASP A 109 9.67 4.57 -1.07
N PHE A 110 9.77 4.16 0.20
CA PHE A 110 9.56 2.77 0.58
C PHE A 110 8.13 2.31 0.29
N ARG A 111 7.99 1.47 -0.74
CA ARG A 111 6.73 0.93 -1.21
C ARG A 111 6.88 -0.51 -1.65
N LYS A 112 5.95 -1.37 -1.25
CA LYS A 112 5.83 -2.75 -1.75
C LYS A 112 4.45 -2.96 -2.37
N VAL A 113 4.41 -3.54 -3.56
CA VAL A 113 3.17 -3.87 -4.27
C VAL A 113 3.05 -5.37 -4.37
N LEU A 114 1.88 -5.90 -4.01
CA LEU A 114 1.58 -7.32 -4.10
C LEU A 114 0.13 -7.55 -4.49
N HIS A 115 -0.13 -8.73 -5.02
CA HIS A 115 -1.47 -9.21 -5.32
C HIS A 115 -1.78 -10.37 -4.38
N LEU A 116 -2.94 -10.31 -3.72
CA LEU A 116 -3.44 -11.36 -2.85
C LEU A 116 -4.80 -11.85 -3.35
N GLN A 117 -4.91 -13.16 -3.54
CA GLN A 117 -6.17 -13.83 -3.79
C GLN A 117 -7.05 -13.86 -2.53
N PRO A 118 -8.35 -14.17 -2.66
CA PRO A 118 -9.23 -14.35 -1.50
C PRO A 118 -8.65 -15.38 -0.53
N GLY A 119 -8.55 -15.05 0.76
CA GLY A 119 -8.01 -15.92 1.80
C GLY A 119 -6.47 -16.04 1.83
N GLU A 120 -5.76 -15.50 0.84
CA GLU A 120 -4.31 -15.66 0.72
C GLU A 120 -3.57 -14.87 1.81
N ARG A 121 -2.49 -15.46 2.33
CA ARG A 121 -1.49 -14.79 3.17
C ARG A 121 -0.14 -14.83 2.51
N ARG A 122 0.59 -13.72 2.58
CA ARG A 122 1.93 -13.59 2.01
C ARG A 122 2.83 -12.79 2.93
N SER A 123 4.05 -13.28 3.09
CA SER A 123 5.09 -12.59 3.84
C SER A 123 6.03 -11.88 2.87
N VAL A 124 6.21 -10.58 3.07
CA VAL A 124 7.17 -9.75 2.32
C VAL A 124 8.35 -9.46 3.25
N VAL A 125 9.54 -9.88 2.81
CA VAL A 125 10.78 -9.64 3.55
C VAL A 125 11.53 -8.49 2.90
N TYR A 126 12.07 -7.60 3.72
CA TYR A 126 13.00 -6.56 3.28
C TYR A 126 14.07 -6.33 4.33
N HIS A 127 15.16 -5.69 3.94
CA HIS A 127 16.32 -5.47 4.79
C HIS A 127 16.56 -3.97 4.99
N LEU A 128 16.98 -3.60 6.19
CA LEU A 128 17.41 -2.24 6.52
C LEU A 128 18.75 -2.27 7.23
N ARG A 129 19.63 -1.33 6.86
CA ARG A 129 20.99 -1.23 7.36
C ARG A 129 21.16 0.06 8.19
N PRO A 130 21.17 -0.01 9.53
CA PRO A 130 21.35 1.17 10.37
C PRO A 130 22.82 1.61 10.37
N LEU A 131 23.06 2.89 10.17
CA LEU A 131 24.41 3.47 10.12
C LEU A 131 24.82 4.18 11.41
N THR A 132 23.87 4.45 12.30
CA THR A 132 24.09 5.15 13.57
C THR A 132 23.48 4.37 14.72
N ARG A 133 24.09 4.45 15.90
CA ARG A 133 23.52 3.89 17.13
C ARG A 133 22.30 4.71 17.57
N GLY A 134 21.42 4.09 18.35
CA GLY A 134 20.26 4.75 18.95
C GLY A 134 18.97 3.96 18.78
N ALA A 135 17.85 4.60 19.12
CA ALA A 135 16.52 4.03 19.03
C ALA A 135 15.87 4.39 17.67
N TYR A 136 15.44 3.36 16.94
CA TYR A 136 14.80 3.49 15.64
C TYR A 136 13.30 3.30 15.80
N ALA A 137 12.55 4.40 15.77
CA ALA A 137 11.11 4.40 15.91
C ALA A 137 10.44 4.24 14.54
N PHE A 138 9.75 3.13 14.35
CA PHE A 138 8.90 2.91 13.19
C PHE A 138 7.51 3.50 13.44
N GLY A 139 6.97 4.15 12.41
CA GLY A 139 5.59 4.64 12.42
C GLY A 139 4.58 3.55 12.05
N ALA A 140 3.44 3.97 11.53
CA ALA A 140 2.36 3.09 11.08
C ALA A 140 2.69 2.42 9.74
N THR A 141 2.16 1.22 9.55
CA THR A 141 2.16 0.57 8.23
C THR A 141 0.84 0.91 7.53
N ARG A 142 0.91 1.65 6.44
CA ARG A 142 -0.25 2.01 5.61
C ARG A 142 -0.41 1.03 4.47
N ILE A 143 -1.60 0.47 4.31
CA ILE A 143 -1.94 -0.43 3.22
C ILE A 143 -3.04 0.19 2.38
N TYR A 144 -2.81 0.32 1.08
CA TYR A 144 -3.80 0.75 0.11
C TYR A 144 -4.25 -0.47 -0.70
N ALA A 145 -5.51 -0.86 -0.55
CA ALA A 145 -6.10 -1.95 -1.32
C ALA A 145 -6.88 -1.38 -2.51
N SER A 146 -6.76 -2.03 -3.67
CA SER A 146 -7.58 -1.77 -4.86
C SER A 146 -8.11 -3.07 -5.44
N THR A 147 -9.29 -3.03 -6.06
CA THR A 147 -9.83 -4.14 -6.85
C THR A 147 -9.14 -4.23 -8.23
N ARG A 148 -9.63 -5.13 -9.09
CA ARG A 148 -9.19 -5.22 -10.50
C ARG A 148 -9.57 -3.98 -11.33
N VAL A 149 -10.70 -3.34 -11.00
CA VAL A 149 -11.15 -2.08 -11.62
C VAL A 149 -10.15 -0.98 -11.27
N GLY A 150 -9.85 -0.84 -9.99
CA GLY A 150 -8.73 -0.05 -9.48
C GLY A 150 -8.80 1.44 -9.84
N LEU A 151 -10.01 1.98 -9.94
CA LEU A 151 -10.28 3.42 -9.99
C LEU A 151 -10.16 4.03 -8.58
N ILE A 152 -10.49 3.22 -7.57
CA ILE A 152 -10.48 3.60 -6.17
C ILE A 152 -9.48 2.74 -5.40
N GLN A 153 -8.87 3.35 -4.38
CA GLN A 153 -8.11 2.70 -3.34
C GLN A 153 -8.73 2.98 -1.98
N ARG A 154 -8.70 1.95 -1.13
CA ARG A 154 -9.09 2.05 0.27
C ARG A 154 -7.87 1.87 1.14
N ARG A 155 -7.64 2.82 2.05
CA ARG A 155 -6.56 2.77 3.01
C ARG A 155 -6.97 1.96 4.25
N PHE A 156 -6.03 1.15 4.72
CA PHE A 156 -6.04 0.46 5.99
C PHE A 156 -4.78 0.89 6.75
N SER A 157 -4.95 1.48 7.92
CA SER A 157 -3.83 1.86 8.79
C SER A 157 -3.63 0.79 9.84
N LEU A 158 -2.42 0.23 9.88
CA LEU A 158 -2.00 -0.71 10.91
C LEU A 158 -1.10 0.04 11.87
N GLU A 159 -1.66 0.45 13.00
CA GLU A 159 -0.99 1.23 14.02
C GLU A 159 -0.20 0.29 14.94
N HIS A 160 0.95 -0.16 14.47
CA HIS A 160 1.91 -0.93 15.26
C HIS A 160 3.22 -0.15 15.44
N PRO A 161 3.20 1.06 16.05
CA PRO A 161 4.43 1.79 16.30
C PRO A 161 5.37 0.92 17.14
N ALA A 162 6.62 0.83 16.72
CA ALA A 162 7.58 -0.05 17.36
C ALA A 162 8.97 0.61 17.33
N THR A 163 9.66 0.56 18.46
CA THR A 163 11.00 1.12 18.59
C THR A 163 12.00 0.00 18.73
N VAL A 164 13.03 -0.01 17.88
CA VAL A 164 14.09 -1.02 17.88
C VAL A 164 15.42 -0.34 18.26
N PRO A 165 16.12 -0.78 19.31
CA PRO A 165 17.45 -0.29 19.63
C PRO A 165 18.50 -0.86 18.67
N VAL A 166 19.45 -0.01 18.25
CA VAL A 166 20.63 -0.41 17.47
C VAL A 166 21.83 -0.58 18.39
N TYR A 167 22.36 -1.79 18.43
CA TYR A 167 23.58 -2.15 19.16
C TYR A 167 24.76 -2.36 18.19
N PRO A 168 26.02 -2.35 18.69
CA PRO A 168 27.18 -2.75 17.89
C PRO A 168 26.94 -4.11 17.21
N SER A 169 27.57 -4.37 16.07
CA SER A 169 27.31 -5.59 15.29
C SER A 169 27.49 -6.87 16.13
N ILE A 170 26.37 -7.42 16.60
CA ILE A 170 26.33 -8.71 17.29
C ILE A 170 26.55 -9.84 16.27
N ILE A 171 26.14 -9.64 15.01
CA ILE A 171 26.29 -10.62 13.94
C ILE A 171 27.77 -10.89 13.67
N GLN A 172 28.60 -9.86 13.55
CA GLN A 172 30.04 -10.01 13.37
C GLN A 172 30.68 -10.63 14.62
N MET A 173 30.31 -10.19 15.83
CA MET A 173 30.82 -10.77 17.08
C MET A 173 30.56 -12.28 17.16
N LYS A 174 29.34 -12.74 16.85
CA LYS A 174 29.00 -14.18 16.83
C LYS A 174 29.77 -14.96 15.77
N GLN A 175 30.01 -14.39 14.59
CA GLN A 175 30.80 -15.04 13.55
C GLN A 175 32.27 -15.21 13.95
N TYR A 176 32.84 -14.25 14.70
CA TYR A 176 34.17 -14.39 15.26
C TYR A 176 34.24 -15.45 16.37
N THR A 177 33.23 -15.55 17.23
CA THR A 177 33.20 -16.59 18.29
C THR A 177 33.08 -18.00 17.73
N LEU A 178 32.42 -18.20 16.58
CA LEU A 178 32.28 -19.52 15.95
C LEU A 178 33.51 -19.95 15.13
N ARG A 179 34.44 -19.02 14.86
CA ARG A 179 35.69 -19.28 14.11
C ARG A 179 36.92 -19.42 15.02
N ALA A 180 36.79 -19.13 16.31
CA ALA A 180 37.79 -19.35 17.34
C ALA A 180 37.52 -20.68 18.04
#